data_AF-Q2GT00-F1
#
_entry.id   AF-Q2GT00-F1
#
_cell.length_a   1.000
_cell.length_b   1.000
_cell.length_c   1.000
_cell.angle_alpha   90.00
_cell.angle_beta   90.00
_cell.angle_gamma   90.00
#
_symmetry.space_group_name_H-M   'P 1'
#
loop_
_entity.id
_entity.type
_entity.pdbx_description
1 polymer ?
#
loop_
_entity_poly.entity_id
_entity_poly.type
_entity_poly.pdbx_seq_one_letter_code
_entity_poly.pdbx_strand_id
1 'polypeptide(L)'
;MRMGMVVVVEMGGRNKALKAFAERNKEGALKTRPKGFNPEHRDMQLLKLKNFTVGTKVSEKLFTEAGSQEQIGQIVGDMVGFITHLNRIVMPDPGDDDDDDDDDEDEVQVEGE
;
A
#
# COMPACT_ATOMS: atom_id res chain seq x y z
N MET A 1 -13.21 27.19 3.50
CA MET A 1 -11.96 26.54 3.07
C MET A 1 -11.85 25.16 3.71
N ARG A 2 -11.84 24.06 2.93
CA ARG A 2 -11.49 22.73 3.46
C ARG A 2 -9.98 22.60 3.42
N MET A 3 -9.37 22.61 4.60
CA MET A 3 -7.93 22.40 4.79
C MET A 3 -7.65 20.93 4.50
N GLY A 4 -7.35 20.61 3.24
CA GLY A 4 -6.99 19.27 2.82
C GLY A 4 -5.69 18.88 3.49
N MET A 5 -5.74 17.94 4.43
CA MET A 5 -4.59 17.37 5.11
C MET A 5 -3.56 16.93 4.05
N VAL A 6 -2.43 17.62 4.02
CA VAL A 6 -1.29 17.29 3.16
C VAL A 6 -0.57 16.15 3.86
N VAL A 7 -0.72 14.92 3.36
CA VAL A 7 0.17 13.83 3.75
C VAL A 7 1.46 14.04 2.98
N VAL A 8 2.35 14.85 3.54
CA VAL A 8 3.77 14.80 3.21
C VAL A 8 4.24 13.46 3.76
N VAL A 9 4.56 12.51 2.89
CA VAL A 9 5.30 11.32 3.31
C VAL A 9 6.74 11.80 3.54
N GLU A 10 6.98 12.42 4.69
CA GLU A 10 8.31 12.35 5.29
C GLU A 10 8.66 10.87 5.42
N MET A 11 9.93 10.51 5.25
CA MET A 11 10.49 9.20 5.59
C MET A 11 10.40 8.89 7.11
N GLY A 12 9.31 9.27 7.78
CA GLY A 12 8.93 8.75 9.07
C GLY A 12 8.55 7.28 8.89
N GLY A 13 9.23 6.40 9.61
CA GLY A 13 9.31 4.97 9.35
C GLY A 13 7.99 4.28 8.98
N ARG A 14 8.11 3.20 8.20
CA ARG A 14 7.07 2.31 7.65
C ARG A 14 5.69 2.38 8.33
N ASN A 15 5.61 2.22 9.65
CA ASN A 15 4.36 2.26 10.42
C ASN A 15 3.58 3.58 10.28
N LYS A 16 4.26 4.73 10.21
CA LYS A 16 3.61 6.05 10.01
C LYS A 16 3.00 6.15 8.61
N ALA A 17 3.74 5.68 7.60
CA ALA A 17 3.27 5.62 6.22
C ALA A 17 2.05 4.70 6.08
N LEU A 18 2.13 3.49 6.63
CA LEU A 18 1.02 2.52 6.63
C LEU A 18 -0.23 3.07 7.30
N LYS A 19 -0.08 3.71 8.47
CA LYS A 19 -1.21 4.34 9.17
C LYS A 19 -1.83 5.48 8.37
N ALA A 20 -1.02 6.36 7.79
CA ALA A 20 -1.50 7.45 6.96
C ALA A 20 -2.23 6.94 5.70
N PHE A 21 -1.70 5.89 5.08
CA PHE A 21 -2.31 5.24 3.93
C PHE A 21 -3.65 4.57 4.29
N ALA A 22 -3.70 3.82 5.38
CA ALA A 22 -4.92 3.18 5.86
C ALA A 22 -6.00 4.21 6.24
N GLU A 23 -5.62 5.31 6.90
CA GLU A 23 -6.56 6.40 7.23
C GLU A 23 -7.13 7.08 5.98
N ARG A 24 -6.32 7.26 4.92
CA ARG A 24 -6.80 7.81 3.64
C ARG A 24 -7.79 6.90 2.94
N ASN A 25 -7.67 5.59 3.14
CA ASN A 25 -8.46 4.55 2.47
C ASN A 25 -9.49 3.87 3.38
N LYS A 26 -9.80 4.44 4.55
CA LYS A 26 -10.68 3.80 5.53
C LYS A 26 -12.14 3.67 5.11
N GLU A 27 -12.53 4.30 4.00
CA GLU A 27 -13.90 4.22 3.49
C GLU A 27 -14.24 2.78 3.09
N GLY A 28 -15.23 2.19 3.75
CA GLY A 28 -15.61 0.79 3.52
C GLY A 28 -14.70 -0.26 4.18
N ALA A 29 -13.68 0.15 4.94
CA ALA A 29 -12.82 -0.75 5.69
C ALA A 29 -13.57 -1.57 6.75
N LEU A 30 -13.03 -2.73 7.09
CA LEU A 30 -13.58 -3.61 8.12
C LEU A 30 -13.44 -2.95 9.52
N LYS A 31 -14.57 -2.88 10.24
CA LYS A 31 -14.61 -2.40 11.63
C LYS A 31 -13.91 -3.38 12.57
N THR A 32 -14.08 -4.67 12.30
CA THR A 32 -13.47 -5.76 13.06
C THR A 32 -12.23 -6.28 12.34
N ARG A 33 -11.42 -7.06 13.05
CA ARG A 33 -10.29 -7.78 12.47
C ARG A 33 -10.78 -8.80 11.42
N PRO A 34 -10.10 -8.93 10.27
CA PRO A 34 -10.39 -10.01 9.31
C PRO A 34 -10.15 -11.38 9.96
N LYS A 35 -11.00 -12.36 9.66
CA LYS A 35 -10.82 -13.72 10.17
C LYS A 35 -9.57 -14.35 9.53
N GLY A 36 -8.87 -15.21 10.27
CA GLY A 36 -7.71 -15.95 9.76
C GLY A 36 -6.35 -15.26 9.90
N PHE A 37 -6.29 -14.06 10.50
CA PHE A 37 -5.03 -13.34 10.72
C PHE A 37 -4.68 -13.19 12.20
N ASN A 38 -3.38 -13.30 12.50
CA ASN A 38 -2.82 -13.03 13.83
C ASN A 38 -3.26 -11.61 14.30
N PRO A 39 -3.80 -11.46 15.53
CA PRO A 39 -4.17 -10.14 16.05
C PRO A 39 -3.02 -9.12 16.08
N GLU A 40 -1.78 -9.57 16.15
CA GLU A 40 -0.57 -8.74 16.19
C GLU A 40 0.13 -8.64 14.82
N HIS A 41 -0.54 -9.02 13.74
CA HIS A 41 0.02 -8.93 12.39
C HIS A 41 0.47 -7.50 12.06
N ARG A 42 1.73 -7.34 11.64
CA ARG A 42 2.38 -6.04 11.39
C ARG A 42 1.58 -5.13 10.44
N ASP A 43 0.89 -5.73 9.47
CA ASP A 43 0.09 -5.03 8.45
C ASP A 43 -1.43 -5.09 8.68
N MET A 44 -1.89 -5.34 9.91
CA MET A 44 -3.32 -5.47 10.24
C MET A 44 -4.18 -4.28 9.76
N GLN A 45 -3.61 -3.07 9.71
CA GLN A 45 -4.29 -1.87 9.22
C GLN A 45 -4.59 -1.95 7.71
N LEU A 46 -3.71 -2.58 6.91
CA LEU A 46 -3.92 -2.79 5.49
C LEU A 46 -4.91 -3.93 5.23
N LEU A 47 -4.82 -5.02 5.98
CA LEU A 47 -5.70 -6.19 5.85
C LEU A 47 -7.18 -5.87 6.10
N LYS A 48 -7.48 -4.76 6.79
CA LYS A 48 -8.85 -4.28 6.98
C LYS A 48 -9.43 -3.55 5.76
N LEU A 49 -8.59 -3.07 4.84
CA LEU A 49 -9.03 -2.33 3.67
C LEU A 49 -9.62 -3.30 2.64
N LYS A 50 -10.87 -3.05 2.21
CA LYS A 50 -11.51 -3.83 1.14
C LYS A 50 -11.12 -3.35 -0.25
N ASN A 51 -10.80 -2.07 -0.33
CA ASN A 51 -10.34 -1.37 -1.52
C ASN A 51 -9.41 -0.26 -1.05
N PHE A 52 -8.53 0.19 -1.94
CA PHE A 52 -7.66 1.32 -1.70
C PHE A 52 -7.45 2.08 -3.01
N THR A 53 -7.13 3.37 -2.89
CA THR A 53 -6.78 4.25 -3.99
C THR A 53 -5.35 4.70 -3.83
N VAL A 54 -4.53 4.47 -4.86
CA VAL A 54 -3.19 5.04 -5.00
C VAL A 54 -3.28 6.22 -5.95
N GLY A 55 -2.74 7.38 -5.54
CA GLY A 55 -2.75 8.56 -6.37
C GLY A 55 -1.89 9.67 -5.80
N THR A 56 -1.16 10.34 -6.70
CA THR A 56 -0.34 11.51 -6.39
C THR A 56 -1.11 12.80 -6.64
N LYS A 57 -0.80 13.85 -5.89
CA LYS A 57 -1.33 15.18 -6.16
C LYS A 57 -0.46 15.84 -7.21
N VAL A 58 -1.08 16.39 -8.25
CA VAL A 58 -0.39 17.14 -9.29
C VAL A 58 -0.68 18.64 -9.13
N SER A 59 0.32 19.46 -9.46
CA SER A 59 0.18 20.91 -9.48
C SER A 59 -0.68 21.33 -10.68
N GLU A 60 -1.47 22.40 -10.55
CA GLU A 60 -2.24 22.97 -11.66
C GLU A 60 -1.34 23.39 -12.83
N LYS A 61 -0.11 23.79 -12.52
CA LYS A 61 0.90 24.16 -13.52
C LYS A 61 1.24 23.02 -14.48
N LEU A 62 1.10 21.77 -14.02
CA LEU A 62 1.29 20.57 -14.82
C LEU A 62 0.35 20.50 -16.04
N PHE A 63 -0.72 21.31 -16.08
CA PHE A 63 -1.64 21.34 -17.21
C PHE A 63 -1.38 22.51 -18.17
N THR A 64 -0.51 23.45 -17.79
CA THR A 64 -0.30 24.70 -18.53
C THR A 64 1.14 24.89 -19.03
N GLU A 65 2.10 24.15 -18.50
CA GLU A 65 3.52 24.28 -18.85
C GLU A 65 3.90 23.50 -20.12
N ALA A 66 4.94 23.94 -20.80
CA ALA A 66 5.52 23.15 -21.88
C ALA A 66 6.08 21.83 -21.32
N GLY A 67 5.82 20.70 -21.98
CA GLY A 67 6.21 19.38 -21.49
C GLY A 67 5.21 18.71 -20.54
N SER A 68 4.05 19.34 -20.29
CA SER A 68 2.96 18.78 -19.47
C SER A 68 2.59 17.34 -19.85
N GLN A 69 2.48 17.05 -21.16
CA GLN A 69 2.15 15.71 -21.65
C GLN A 69 3.23 14.68 -21.31
N GLU A 70 4.51 15.04 -21.41
CA GLU A 70 5.63 14.16 -21.08
C GLU A 70 5.62 13.82 -19.58
N GLN A 71 5.39 14.83 -18.74
CA GLN A 71 5.32 14.64 -17.29
C GLN A 71 4.12 13.79 -16.86
N ILE A 72 2.95 13.98 -17.48
CA ILE A 72 1.78 13.13 -17.25
C ILE A 72 2.07 11.71 -17.75
N GLY A 73 2.69 11.58 -18.92
CA GLY A 73 3.12 10.31 -19.49
C GLY A 73 4.04 9.55 -18.55
N GLN A 74 5.01 10.23 -17.93
CA GLN A 74 5.91 9.64 -16.94
C GLN A 74 5.13 9.15 -15.71
N ILE A 75 4.25 9.98 -15.13
CA ILE A 75 3.46 9.60 -13.95
C ILE A 75 2.62 8.34 -14.23
N VAL A 76 1.95 8.29 -15.39
CA VAL A 76 1.16 7.13 -15.79
C VAL A 76 2.05 5.93 -16.08
N GLY A 77 3.19 6.14 -16.74
CA GLY A 77 4.20 5.12 -17.01
C GLY A 77 4.73 4.46 -15.75
N ASP A 78 5.01 5.24 -14.71
CA ASP A 78 5.46 4.73 -13.40
C ASP A 78 4.39 3.84 -12.73
N MET A 79 3.10 4.09 -12.97
CA MET A 79 2.02 3.24 -12.45
C MET A 79 1.93 1.89 -13.15
N VAL A 80 2.47 1.73 -14.37
CA VAL A 80 2.38 0.49 -15.13
C VAL A 80 3.01 -0.66 -14.36
N GLY A 81 4.21 -0.46 -13.79
CA GLY A 81 4.89 -1.51 -13.02
C GLY A 81 4.09 -1.96 -11.79
N PHE A 82 3.43 -1.02 -11.11
CA PHE A 82 2.55 -1.35 -9.99
C PHE A 82 1.33 -2.17 -10.43
N ILE A 83 0.68 -1.78 -11.53
CA ILE A 83 -0.47 -2.50 -12.09
C ILE A 83 -0.06 -3.91 -12.54
N THR A 84 1.09 -4.04 -13.22
CA THR A 84 1.63 -5.34 -13.64
C THR A 84 1.87 -6.26 -12.45
N HIS A 85 2.45 -5.75 -11.36
CA HIS A 85 2.67 -6.54 -10.15
C HIS A 85 1.36 -6.99 -9.50
N LEU A 86 0.36 -6.11 -9.39
CA LEU A 86 -0.96 -6.49 -8.85
C LEU A 86 -1.64 -7.55 -9.71
N ASN A 87 -1.55 -7.43 -11.03
CA ASN A 87 -2.15 -8.42 -11.94
C ASN A 87 -1.49 -9.80 -11.76
N ARG A 88 -0.17 -9.86 -11.57
CA ARG A 88 0.54 -11.11 -11.25
C ARG A 88 0.06 -11.75 -9.95
N ILE A 89 -0.18 -10.96 -8.90
CA ILE A 89 -0.67 -11.51 -7.61
C ILE A 89 -2.11 -12.03 -7.74
N VAL A 90 -2.97 -11.31 -8.47
CA VAL A 90 -4.40 -11.65 -8.57
C VAL A 90 -4.66 -12.79 -9.57
N MET A 91 -3.88 -12.84 -10.65
CA MET A 91 -3.87 -13.93 -11.63
C MET A 91 -2.42 -14.23 -12.00
N PRO A 92 -1.74 -15.10 -11.23
CA PRO A 92 -0.38 -15.51 -11.56
C PRO A 92 -0.38 -16.22 -12.91
N ASP A 93 0.62 -15.92 -13.74
CA ASP A 93 0.82 -16.66 -14.97
C ASP A 93 1.12 -18.13 -14.61
N PRO A 94 0.69 -19.11 -15.42
CA PRO A 94 0.93 -20.52 -15.12
C PRO A 94 2.45 -20.78 -14.96
N GLY A 95 2.89 -21.04 -13.73
CA GLY A 95 4.30 -21.26 -13.38
C GLY A 95 4.99 -20.16 -12.56
N ASP A 96 4.28 -19.07 -12.20
CA ASP A 96 4.75 -17.99 -11.30
C ASP A 96 4.35 -18.23 -9.81
N ASP A 97 3.95 -19.46 -9.43
CA ASP A 97 3.66 -19.85 -8.04
C ASP A 97 4.99 -19.96 -7.23
N ASP A 98 5.55 -18.81 -6.84
CA ASP A 98 6.50 -18.77 -5.72
C ASP A 98 5.68 -18.87 -4.42
N ASP A 99 5.44 -20.10 -3.97
CA ASP A 99 5.05 -20.43 -2.59
C ASP A 99 6.23 -20.09 -1.65
N ASP A 100 6.52 -18.81 -1.46
CA ASP A 100 7.34 -18.34 -0.32
C ASP A 100 6.44 -18.31 0.92
N ASP A 101 6.19 -19.51 1.46
CA ASP A 101 5.85 -19.69 2.88
C ASP A 101 7.10 -19.30 3.70
N ASP A 102 7.33 -17.99 3.87
CA ASP A 102 8.22 -17.46 4.91
C ASP A 102 7.51 -17.66 6.28
N ASP A 103 7.47 -18.91 6.73
CA ASP A 103 7.33 -19.26 8.14
C ASP A 103 8.64 -18.84 8.84
N ASP A 104 8.74 -17.56 9.19
CA ASP A 104 9.68 -17.08 10.21
C ASP A 104 9.24 -17.69 11.56
N GLU A 105 9.63 -18.95 11.79
CA GLU A 105 9.60 -19.61 13.09
C GLU A 105 10.60 -18.91 14.02
N ASP A 106 10.16 -17.83 14.67
CA ASP A 106 10.85 -17.31 15.86
C ASP A 106 10.81 -18.39 16.96
N GLU A 107 11.85 -19.22 17.03
CA GLU A 107 12.13 -20.14 18.14
C GLU A 107 12.20 -19.35 19.45
N VAL A 108 11.08 -19.32 20.19
CA VAL A 108 11.06 -18.83 21.56
C VAL A 108 11.81 -19.85 22.43
N GLN A 109 13.08 -19.58 22.71
CA GLN A 109 13.84 -20.31 23.73
C GLN A 109 13.16 -20.10 25.08
N VAL A 110 12.53 -21.15 25.59
CA VAL A 110 12.04 -21.21 26.97
C VAL A 110 13.27 -21.43 27.85
N GLU A 111 13.80 -20.35 28.41
CA GLU A 111 14.68 -20.46 29.59
C GLU A 111 13.81 -20.75 30.81
N GLY A 112 14.05 -21.90 31.42
CA GLY A 112 13.43 -22.30 32.68
C GLY A 112 14.10 -21.65 33.89
N GLU A 113 13.28 -21.28 34.87
CA GLU A 113 13.36 -21.75 36.26
C GLU A 113 12.02 -21.53 36.96
#